data_AF-A0A0K8Q8R9-F1
#
_entry.id   AF-A0A0K8Q8R9-F1
#
_cell.length_a   1.000
_cell.length_b   1.000
_cell.length_c   1.000
_cell.angle_alpha   90.00
_cell.angle_beta   90.00
_cell.angle_gamma   90.00
#
_symmetry.space_group_name_H-M   'P 1'
#
loop_
_entity.id
_entity.type
_entity.pdbx_description
1 polymer ?
#
loop_
_entity_poly.entity_id
_entity_poly.type
_entity_poly.pdbx_seq_one_letter_code
_entity_poly.pdbx_strand_id
1 'polypeptide(L)'
;MTATAHEITYRLEQKRRVQADFPGPKSLALTERRKAVVASGVASSVPVFVADADGGIIHDVDGNSFIDLGSGIAVTSVGASDPAVVGAVKEAVEHFTHTCFMVTPYEATSPSPSS
;
A
#
# COMPACT_ATOMS: atom_id res chain seq x y z
N MET A 1 0.98 -0.68 35.20
CA MET A 1 1.59 -0.86 33.86
C MET A 1 1.43 0.45 33.12
N THR A 2 2.47 1.27 33.08
CA THR A 2 2.50 2.49 32.25
C THR A 2 2.84 2.05 30.83
N ALA A 3 1.84 2.06 29.94
CA ALA A 3 2.09 1.93 28.51
C ALA A 3 2.89 3.16 28.07
N THR A 4 4.15 2.96 27.71
CA THR A 4 4.91 3.95 26.96
C THR A 4 4.18 4.14 25.64
N ALA A 5 3.71 5.35 25.36
CA ALA A 5 3.19 5.68 24.04
C ALA A 5 4.33 5.46 23.03
N HIS A 6 4.19 4.46 22.16
CA HIS A 6 5.13 4.26 21.08
C HIS A 6 4.87 5.37 20.05
N GLU A 7 5.87 6.20 19.77
CA GLU A 7 5.75 7.26 18.78
C GLU A 7 5.77 6.62 17.38
N ILE A 8 4.61 6.60 16.72
CA ILE A 8 4.50 6.06 15.36
C ILE A 8 5.03 7.12 14.40
N THR A 9 6.05 6.77 13.63
CA THR A 9 6.56 7.61 12.55
C THR A 9 5.94 7.19 11.22
N TYR A 10 5.38 8.15 10.49
CA TYR A 10 4.79 7.94 9.17
C TYR A 10 5.70 8.47 8.07
N ARG A 11 5.68 7.83 6.90
CA ARG A 11 6.40 8.26 5.70
C ARG A 11 5.68 9.39 4.99
N LEU A 12 4.34 9.37 4.97
CA LEU A 12 3.51 10.43 4.40
C LEU A 12 2.98 11.39 5.48
N GLU A 13 2.77 12.66 5.10
CA GLU A 13 2.02 13.60 5.93
C GLU A 13 0.60 13.08 6.16
N GLN A 14 0.24 12.85 7.42
CA GLN A 14 -1.06 12.28 7.82
C GLN A 14 -2.16 13.36 7.84
N LYS A 15 -2.42 13.97 6.69
CA LYS A 15 -3.37 15.08 6.54
C LYS A 15 -4.20 14.96 5.27
N ARG A 16 -5.51 15.17 5.39
CA ARG A 16 -6.41 15.28 4.25
C ARG A 16 -6.11 16.54 3.44
N ARG A 17 -5.85 16.38 2.14
CA ARG A 17 -5.64 17.48 1.19
C ARG A 17 -6.16 17.07 -0.18
N VAL A 18 -7.35 17.51 -0.54
CA VAL A 18 -8.01 17.13 -1.79
C VAL A 18 -8.37 18.41 -2.55
N GLN A 19 -7.99 18.47 -3.83
CA GLN A 19 -8.37 19.55 -4.74
C GLN A 19 -9.85 19.40 -5.12
N ALA A 20 -10.55 20.48 -5.43
CA ALA A 20 -11.98 20.41 -5.75
C ALA A 20 -12.28 19.55 -6.99
N ASP A 21 -11.37 19.57 -7.98
CA ASP A 21 -11.60 19.03 -9.32
C ASP A 21 -10.93 17.65 -9.53
N PHE A 22 -11.22 16.67 -8.66
CA PHE A 22 -10.77 15.28 -8.85
C PHE A 22 -11.86 14.42 -9.53
N PRO A 23 -11.51 13.44 -10.38
CA PRO A 23 -10.16 12.94 -10.69
C PRO A 23 -9.31 13.91 -11.52
N GLY A 24 -8.03 14.02 -11.18
CA GLY A 24 -7.10 14.86 -11.91
C GLY A 24 -6.69 14.28 -13.28
N PRO A 25 -5.92 15.04 -14.07
CA PRO A 25 -5.58 14.68 -15.45
C PRO A 25 -4.82 13.35 -15.56
N LYS A 26 -3.99 12.97 -14.57
CA LYS A 26 -3.28 11.69 -14.61
C LYS A 26 -4.21 10.53 -14.30
N SER A 27 -5.11 10.66 -13.32
CA SER A 27 -6.13 9.66 -13.04
C SER A 27 -7.07 9.45 -14.23
N LEU A 28 -7.45 10.52 -14.94
CA LEU A 28 -8.25 10.42 -16.17
C LEU A 28 -7.49 9.69 -17.28
N ALA A 29 -6.21 10.01 -17.51
CA ALA A 29 -5.39 9.30 -18.49
C ALA A 29 -5.25 7.80 -18.18
N LEU A 30 -5.09 7.43 -16.90
CA LEU A 30 -5.07 6.03 -16.47
C LEU A 30 -6.43 5.34 -16.63
N THR A 31 -7.53 6.06 -16.42
CA THR A 31 -8.89 5.57 -16.67
C THR A 31 -9.09 5.21 -18.14
N GLU A 32 -8.65 6.08 -19.07
CA GLU A 32 -8.76 5.80 -20.51
C GLU A 32 -7.92 4.59 -20.92
N ARG A 33 -6.68 4.49 -20.41
CA ARG A 33 -5.85 3.30 -20.62
C ARG A 33 -6.53 2.03 -20.09
N ARG A 34 -7.11 2.09 -18.88
CA ARG A 34 -7.82 0.97 -18.25
C ARG A 34 -8.99 0.49 -19.10
N LYS A 35 -9.81 1.41 -19.65
CA LYS A 35 -10.97 1.05 -20.48
C LYS A 35 -10.59 0.22 -21.72
N ALA A 36 -9.39 0.43 -22.26
CA ALA A 36 -8.92 -0.29 -23.44
C ALA A 36 -8.47 -1.73 -23.16
N VAL A 37 -8.07 -2.05 -21.92
CA VAL A 37 -7.43 -3.34 -21.59
C VAL A 37 -8.06 -4.11 -20.44
N VAL A 38 -8.94 -3.50 -19.65
CA VAL A 38 -9.63 -4.15 -18.52
C VAL A 38 -11.09 -4.37 -18.87
N ALA A 39 -11.60 -5.57 -18.56
CA ALA A 39 -13.01 -5.91 -18.75
C ALA A 39 -13.93 -4.94 -17.99
N SER A 40 -15.03 -4.53 -18.63
CA SER A 40 -15.98 -3.56 -18.09
C SER A 40 -16.67 -3.99 -16.79
N GLY A 41 -16.71 -5.30 -16.51
CA GLY A 41 -17.25 -5.84 -15.26
C GLY A 41 -16.39 -5.57 -14.02
N VAL A 42 -15.12 -5.15 -14.20
CA VAL A 42 -14.22 -4.83 -13.08
C VAL A 42 -14.33 -3.35 -12.74
N ALA A 43 -15.23 -3.00 -11.81
CA ALA A 43 -15.41 -1.64 -11.32
C ALA A 43 -14.47 -1.29 -10.15
N SER A 44 -14.28 0.01 -9.90
CA SER A 44 -13.60 0.54 -8.71
C SER A 44 -14.50 1.55 -8.02
N SER A 45 -14.51 1.54 -6.69
CA SER A 45 -15.36 2.43 -5.87
C SER A 45 -14.86 3.88 -5.84
N VAL A 46 -13.57 4.10 -6.08
CA VAL A 46 -12.94 5.43 -6.06
C VAL A 46 -12.37 5.73 -7.45
N PRO A 47 -12.58 6.95 -8.01
CA PRO A 47 -12.20 7.28 -9.39
C PRO A 47 -10.77 7.83 -9.55
N VAL A 48 -9.92 7.66 -8.53
CA VAL A 48 -8.49 8.08 -8.56
C VAL A 48 -7.58 6.86 -8.55
N PHE A 49 -6.32 7.05 -8.96
CA PHE A 49 -5.29 6.00 -8.91
C PHE A 49 -4.27 6.33 -7.83
N VAL A 50 -3.99 5.37 -6.95
CA VAL A 50 -3.02 5.52 -5.87
C VAL A 50 -1.58 5.61 -6.41
N ALA A 51 -0.80 6.54 -5.88
CA ALA A 51 0.65 6.61 -6.03
C ALA A 51 1.36 6.08 -4.77
N ASP A 52 0.86 6.46 -3.60
CA ASP A 52 1.37 6.02 -2.30
C ASP A 52 0.21 5.79 -1.32
N ALA A 53 0.39 4.86 -0.38
CA ALA A 53 -0.52 4.70 0.76
C ALA A 53 0.30 4.39 2.02
N ASP A 54 0.07 5.13 3.10
CA ASP A 54 0.84 5.04 4.35
C ASP A 54 0.03 5.57 5.54
N GLY A 55 0.12 4.90 6.68
CA GLY A 55 -0.72 5.20 7.83
C GLY A 55 -2.20 5.16 7.47
N GLY A 56 -2.90 6.27 7.67
CA GLY A 56 -4.31 6.46 7.31
C GLY A 56 -4.52 7.27 6.04
N ILE A 57 -3.50 7.44 5.18
CA ILE A 57 -3.58 8.25 3.96
C ILE A 57 -3.39 7.42 2.70
N ILE A 58 -4.27 7.66 1.72
CA ILE A 58 -4.07 7.30 0.31
C ILE A 58 -3.71 8.59 -0.45
N HIS A 59 -2.54 8.60 -1.08
CA HIS A 59 -2.06 9.69 -1.92
C HIS A 59 -2.19 9.28 -3.40
N ASP A 60 -2.97 10.01 -4.18
CA ASP A 60 -3.21 9.70 -5.60
C ASP A 60 -2.11 10.25 -6.52
N VAL A 61 -2.12 9.81 -7.78
CA VAL A 61 -1.16 10.23 -8.81
C VAL A 61 -1.21 11.73 -9.15
N ASP A 62 -2.30 12.40 -8.81
CA ASP A 62 -2.54 13.84 -9.02
C ASP A 62 -2.17 14.69 -7.78
N GLY A 63 -1.69 14.04 -6.70
CA GLY A 63 -1.20 14.70 -5.49
C GLY A 63 -2.27 14.95 -4.42
N ASN A 64 -3.45 14.34 -4.51
CA ASN A 64 -4.48 14.42 -3.48
C ASN A 64 -4.23 13.40 -2.37
N SER A 65 -4.40 13.81 -1.11
CA SER A 65 -4.34 12.95 0.08
C SER A 65 -5.73 12.73 0.67
N PHE A 66 -6.20 11.50 0.60
CA PHE A 66 -7.48 11.03 1.15
C PHE A 66 -7.26 10.31 2.48
N ILE A 67 -8.23 10.41 3.39
CA ILE A 67 -8.25 9.57 4.59
C ILE A 67 -8.77 8.19 4.19
N ASP A 68 -8.01 7.15 4.51
CA ASP A 68 -8.41 5.75 4.32
C ASP A 68 -9.14 5.23 5.56
N LEU A 69 -10.44 4.94 5.40
CA LEU A 69 -11.27 4.28 6.40
C LEU A 69 -11.66 2.85 5.98
N GLY A 70 -11.12 2.36 4.86
CA GLY A 70 -11.43 1.05 4.30
C GLY A 70 -10.30 0.03 4.44
N SER A 71 -9.05 0.47 4.59
CA SER A 71 -7.84 -0.38 4.71
C SER A 71 -7.78 -1.50 3.66
N GLY A 72 -8.20 -1.16 2.43
CA GLY A 72 -8.28 -2.13 1.34
C GLY A 72 -9.18 -3.33 1.64
N ILE A 73 -10.34 -3.11 2.27
CA ILE A 73 -11.25 -4.16 2.75
C ILE A 73 -10.61 -4.92 3.93
N ALA A 74 -10.22 -4.18 4.98
CA ALA A 74 -9.63 -4.70 6.22
C ALA A 74 -8.28 -5.45 6.07
N VAL A 75 -7.62 -5.34 4.92
CA VAL A 75 -6.34 -6.02 4.64
C VAL A 75 -5.18 -5.30 5.34
N THR A 76 -5.03 -4.00 5.10
CA THR A 76 -3.82 -3.25 5.50
C THR A 76 -3.91 -2.70 6.91
N SER A 77 -4.22 -3.57 7.90
CA SER A 77 -4.42 -3.17 9.30
C SER A 77 -3.18 -2.58 9.95
N VAL A 78 -1.97 -3.02 9.56
CA VAL A 78 -0.68 -2.45 10.02
C VAL A 78 -0.25 -1.20 9.24
N GLY A 79 -1.05 -0.78 8.25
CA GLY A 79 -0.70 0.24 7.27
C GLY A 79 -0.30 -0.37 5.93
N ALA A 80 -0.61 0.33 4.84
CA ALA A 80 -0.35 -0.15 3.47
C ALA A 80 1.14 -0.13 3.08
N SER A 81 1.99 0.59 3.84
CA SER A 81 3.44 0.63 3.66
C SER A 81 4.21 0.54 4.98
N ASP A 82 3.81 -0.36 5.87
CA ASP A 82 4.54 -0.60 7.13
C ASP A 82 6.04 -0.89 6.85
N PRO A 83 6.99 -0.16 7.49
CA PRO A 83 8.41 -0.32 7.22
C PRO A 83 8.97 -1.72 7.47
N ALA A 84 8.46 -2.45 8.48
CA ALA A 84 8.91 -3.81 8.77
C ALA A 84 8.44 -4.78 7.68
N VAL A 85 7.19 -4.65 7.20
CA VAL A 85 6.67 -5.43 6.07
C VAL A 85 7.46 -5.13 4.79
N VAL A 86 7.67 -3.85 4.47
CA VAL A 86 8.43 -3.45 3.27
C VAL A 86 9.87 -3.97 3.33
N GLY A 87 10.53 -3.88 4.49
CA GLY A 87 11.87 -4.41 4.71
C GLY A 87 11.94 -5.92 4.50
N ALA A 88 11.07 -6.68 5.16
CA ALA A 88 11.04 -8.14 5.07
C ALA A 88 10.75 -8.63 3.63
N VAL A 89 9.85 -7.96 2.91
CA VAL A 89 9.57 -8.30 1.50
C VAL A 89 10.80 -8.03 0.63
N LYS A 90 11.45 -6.87 0.77
CA LYS A 90 12.64 -6.53 -0.03
C LYS A 90 13.78 -7.53 0.17
N GLU A 91 14.09 -7.83 1.44
CA GLU A 91 15.13 -8.81 1.78
C GLU A 91 14.83 -10.18 1.19
N ALA A 92 13.60 -10.69 1.38
CA ALA A 92 13.24 -12.02 0.89
C ALA A 92 13.35 -12.15 -0.64
N VAL A 93 12.87 -11.15 -1.40
CA VAL A 93 12.86 -11.21 -2.87
C VAL A 93 14.24 -11.05 -3.50
N GLU A 94 15.23 -10.52 -2.76
CA GLU A 94 16.63 -10.49 -3.20
C GLU A 94 17.27 -11.89 -3.22
N HIS A 95 16.78 -12.82 -2.40
CA HIS A 95 17.27 -14.20 -2.37
C HIS A 95 16.57 -15.10 -3.39
N PHE A 96 15.24 -15.16 -3.33
CA PHE A 96 14.41 -15.94 -4.26
C PHE A 96 12.94 -15.58 -4.11
N THR A 97 12.15 -15.84 -5.15
CA THR A 97 10.68 -15.66 -5.11
C THR A 97 9.92 -16.96 -4.92
N HIS A 98 10.41 -18.06 -5.48
CA HIS A 98 9.75 -19.35 -5.40
C HIS A 98 10.69 -20.51 -5.72
N THR A 99 10.69 -21.54 -4.86
CA THR A 99 11.39 -22.82 -5.09
C THR A 99 10.49 -24.04 -4.97
N CYS A 100 9.18 -23.84 -4.78
CA CYS A 100 8.23 -24.86 -4.34
C CYS A 100 8.70 -25.58 -3.05
N PHE A 101 8.09 -25.27 -1.92
CA PHE A 101 8.52 -25.80 -0.61
C PHE A 101 8.61 -27.34 -0.56
N MET A 102 7.74 -28.03 -1.29
CA MET A 102 7.74 -29.50 -1.38
C MET A 102 8.94 -30.08 -2.16
N VAL A 103 9.56 -29.28 -3.04
CA VAL A 103 10.68 -29.68 -3.91
C VAL A 103 12.02 -29.25 -3.30
N THR A 104 12.11 -28.00 -2.85
CA THR A 104 13.31 -27.45 -2.21
C THR A 104 12.87 -26.61 -1.01
N PRO A 105 12.90 -27.17 0.20
CA PRO A 105 12.47 -26.46 1.40
C PRO A 105 13.43 -25.32 1.72
N TYR A 106 12.90 -24.29 2.35
CA TYR A 106 13.62 -23.10 2.81
C TYR A 106 13.23 -22.80 4.25
N GLU A 107 14.09 -22.11 5.00
CA GLU A 107 13.74 -21.67 6.35
C GLU A 107 12.65 -20.60 6.31
N ALA A 108 11.81 -20.55 7.37
CA ALA A 108 10.84 -19.49 7.48
C ALA A 108 11.58 -18.14 7.62
N THR A 109 11.26 -17.18 6.77
CA THR A 109 11.69 -15.78 6.89
C THR A 109 10.96 -15.13 8.06
N SER A 110 11.22 -15.58 9.29
CA SER A 110 10.90 -14.79 10.47
C SER A 110 12.00 -13.76 10.64
N PRO A 111 11.70 -12.48 10.91
CA PRO A 111 12.74 -11.56 11.37
C PRO A 111 13.38 -12.21 12.61
N SER A 112 14.69 -12.47 12.53
CA SER A 112 15.46 -12.94 13.67
C SER A 112 15.23 -12.00 14.87
N PRO A 113 14.92 -12.50 16.08
CA PRO A 113 14.76 -11.67 17.26
C PRO A 113 16.11 -11.16 17.81
N SER A 114 17.04 -10.75 16.95
CA SER A 114 18.34 -10.22 17.36
C SER A 114 18.96 -9.28 16.32
N SER A 115 18.75 -7.98 16.50
CA SER A 115 19.82 -6.95 16.56
C SER A 115 19.24 -5.63 17.04
#